data_AF-A0A7C7WSD5-F1
#
_entry.id   AF-A0A7C7WSD5-F1
#
_cell.length_a   1.000
_cell.length_b   1.000
_cell.length_c   1.000
_cell.angle_alpha   90.00
_cell.angle_beta   90.00
_cell.angle_gamma   90.00
#
_symmetry.space_group_name_H-M   'P 1'
#
loop_
_entity.id
_entity.type
_entity.pdbx_description
1 polymer ?
#
loop_
_entity_poly.entity_id
_entity_poly.type
_entity_poly.pdbx_seq_one_letter_code
_entity_poly.pdbx_strand_id
1 'polypeptide(L)'
;MRLIIIIACLIFFAAPLTVRAQDATQSAASQKVDCVSDDIACLLLLLKDTTADIEEVRWKDQTYRELAKLLTKKHESEEAIKLISLIENPDTKAMTIRGIGMAAAESDYDPDTRETIFIMLRDEAEDIEHEPSYAIALTYIAMAQAFAGDDEGAMDTASDMENDALRNKAYGESAEIQAERGDIDAAMASIAAIDSDAFRNKAYRIVSKIFADRDQFDNALASAMAIENSYQRSQSLLYLLARQISPEEVTVVGND
;
A
#
# COMPACT_ATOMS: atom_id res chain seq x y z
N MET A 1 45.82 73.34 33.71
CA MET A 1 44.87 73.80 34.74
C MET A 1 44.50 72.58 35.58
N ARG A 2 44.64 72.69 36.90
CA ARG A 2 44.64 71.63 37.92
C ARG A 2 43.31 70.85 37.96
N LEU A 3 43.35 69.54 38.22
CA LEU A 3 42.76 68.98 39.44
C LEU A 3 43.28 67.56 39.72
N ILE A 4 43.87 67.42 40.90
CA ILE A 4 44.25 66.17 41.58
C ILE A 4 43.06 65.77 42.44
N ILE A 5 42.61 64.52 42.39
CA ILE A 5 41.84 63.89 43.47
C ILE A 5 42.44 62.50 43.71
N ILE A 6 42.85 62.30 44.97
CA ILE A 6 43.38 61.08 45.58
C ILE A 6 42.22 60.46 46.40
N ILE A 7 42.36 59.17 46.78
CA ILE A 7 41.66 58.44 47.86
C ILE A 7 40.43 57.66 47.33
N ALA A 8 40.18 56.37 47.60
CA ALA A 8 40.61 55.50 48.68
C ALA A 8 40.74 54.03 48.25
N CYS A 9 41.65 53.34 48.93
CA CYS A 9 41.88 51.90 48.94
C CYS A 9 40.77 51.19 49.75
N LEU A 10 40.13 50.18 49.18
CA LEU A 10 39.34 49.18 49.93
C LEU A 10 39.69 47.79 49.40
N ILE A 11 40.58 47.14 50.14
CA ILE A 11 40.98 45.74 49.99
C ILE A 11 39.83 44.90 50.58
N PHE A 12 39.18 44.08 49.76
CA PHE A 12 38.29 43.02 50.25
C PHE A 12 38.97 41.66 50.07
N PHE A 13 39.03 40.94 51.17
CA PHE A 13 39.63 39.61 51.33
C PHE A 13 38.70 38.51 50.79
N ALA A 14 39.34 37.45 50.30
CA ALA A 14 38.86 36.24 49.62
C ALA A 14 37.61 35.51 50.15
N ALA A 15 36.90 34.86 49.22
CA ALA A 15 36.40 33.48 49.37
C ALA A 15 36.35 32.78 47.99
N PRO A 16 36.90 31.55 47.84
CA PRO A 16 36.75 30.79 46.60
C PRO A 16 35.38 30.12 46.57
N LEU A 17 34.54 30.49 45.59
CA LEU A 17 33.34 29.74 45.26
C LEU A 17 33.75 28.46 44.54
N THR A 18 33.73 27.35 45.27
CA THR A 18 33.75 26.00 44.72
C THR A 18 32.46 25.78 43.93
N VAL A 19 32.55 25.91 42.59
CA VAL A 19 31.50 25.44 41.69
C VAL A 19 31.49 23.91 41.79
N ARG A 20 30.51 23.39 42.52
CA ARG A 20 30.17 21.98 42.54
C ARG A 20 29.43 21.71 41.23
N ALA A 21 30.13 21.13 40.25
CA ALA A 21 29.48 20.53 39.10
C ALA A 21 28.55 19.43 39.62
N GLN A 22 27.24 19.68 39.57
CA GLN A 22 26.25 18.62 39.70
C GLN A 22 26.19 17.92 38.35
N ASP A 23 26.67 16.68 38.34
CA ASP A 23 26.32 15.68 37.34
C ASP A 23 24.80 15.64 37.21
N ALA A 24 24.28 16.23 36.14
CA ALA A 24 22.93 16.02 35.66
C ALA A 24 23.00 15.01 34.52
N THR A 25 23.22 13.74 34.88
CA THR A 25 22.75 12.61 34.07
C THR A 25 21.22 12.60 34.14
N GLN A 26 20.58 13.49 33.38
CA GLN A 26 19.17 13.33 33.04
C GLN A 26 19.08 12.22 31.99
N SER A 27 18.77 11.03 32.48
CA SER A 27 18.08 10.00 31.71
C SER A 27 16.87 10.64 31.03
N ALA A 28 16.83 10.61 29.71
CA ALA A 28 15.69 11.01 28.90
C ALA A 28 14.54 10.02 29.15
N ALA A 29 13.84 10.20 30.26
CA ALA A 29 12.57 9.54 30.50
C ALA A 29 11.55 10.13 29.52
N SER A 30 11.06 9.28 28.61
CA SER A 30 9.96 9.52 27.67
C SER A 30 8.88 10.39 28.31
N GLN A 31 8.69 11.59 27.73
CA GLN A 31 7.66 12.52 28.15
C GLN A 31 6.34 11.93 27.67
N LYS A 32 5.56 11.31 28.58
CA LYS A 32 4.22 10.79 28.27
C LYS A 32 3.40 11.90 27.61
N VAL A 33 3.07 11.71 26.34
CA VAL A 33 2.17 12.60 25.60
C VAL A 33 0.76 12.40 26.17
N ASP A 34 0.22 13.40 26.86
CA ASP A 34 -1.17 13.41 27.32
C ASP A 34 -2.09 13.73 26.14
N CYS A 35 -2.41 12.72 25.33
CA CYS A 35 -3.41 12.84 24.26
C CYS A 35 -4.84 12.79 24.80
N VAL A 36 -5.74 13.55 24.17
CA VAL A 36 -7.20 13.42 24.36
C VAL A 36 -7.73 12.40 23.35
N SER A 37 -8.74 11.60 23.73
CA SER A 37 -9.24 10.47 22.93
C SER A 37 -9.86 10.81 21.57
N ASP A 38 -10.17 12.08 21.32
CA ASP A 38 -10.74 12.58 20.06
C ASP A 38 -9.74 13.39 19.22
N ASP A 39 -8.52 13.62 19.72
CA ASP A 39 -7.44 14.24 18.97
C ASP A 39 -6.71 13.20 18.11
N ILE A 40 -7.19 13.01 16.88
CA ILE A 40 -6.65 12.02 15.94
C ILE A 40 -5.17 12.27 15.66
N ALA A 41 -4.73 13.53 15.52
CA ALA A 41 -3.34 13.84 15.22
C ALA A 41 -2.43 13.44 16.39
N CYS A 42 -2.85 13.74 17.62
CA CYS A 42 -2.13 13.30 18.81
C CYS A 42 -2.08 11.76 18.91
N LEU A 43 -3.21 11.08 18.66
CA LEU A 43 -3.29 9.61 18.73
C LEU A 43 -2.40 8.91 17.70
N LEU A 44 -2.27 9.46 16.48
CA LEU A 44 -1.36 8.92 15.46
C LEU A 44 0.11 9.05 15.88
N LEU A 45 0.50 10.21 16.44
CA LEU A 45 1.84 10.42 16.99
C LEU A 45 2.12 9.49 18.17
N LEU A 46 1.18 9.39 19.12
CA LEU A 46 1.30 8.49 20.26
C LEU A 46 1.42 7.02 19.82
N LEU A 47 0.65 6.60 18.81
CA LEU A 47 0.75 5.25 18.24
C LEU A 47 2.11 5.02 17.60
N LYS A 48 2.64 6.01 16.85
CA LYS A 48 3.97 5.93 16.24
C LYS A 48 5.05 5.76 17.31
N ASP A 49 5.05 6.59 18.35
CA ASP A 49 6.02 6.54 19.44
C ASP A 49 5.91 5.21 20.22
N THR A 50 4.68 4.79 20.55
CA THR A 50 4.45 3.50 21.23
C THR A 50 4.90 2.32 20.38
N THR A 51 4.75 2.40 19.05
CA THR A 51 5.21 1.35 18.13
C THR A 51 6.74 1.25 18.11
N ALA A 52 7.44 2.37 18.22
CA ALA A 52 8.90 2.40 18.28
C ALA A 52 9.45 1.61 19.48
N ASP A 53 8.71 1.63 20.60
CA ASP A 53 9.03 0.94 21.86
C ASP A 53 8.71 -0.57 21.85
N ILE A 54 8.05 -1.11 20.82
CA ILE A 54 7.74 -2.55 20.74
C ILE A 54 9.03 -3.34 20.49
N GLU A 55 9.38 -4.26 21.39
CA GLU A 55 10.58 -5.11 21.27
C GLU A 55 10.39 -6.26 20.27
N GLU A 56 9.19 -6.85 20.20
CA GLU A 56 8.90 -7.97 19.30
C GLU A 56 8.73 -7.45 17.86
N VAL A 57 9.73 -7.72 17.00
CA VAL A 57 9.80 -7.23 15.60
C VAL A 57 8.52 -7.52 14.84
N ARG A 58 7.97 -8.73 14.96
CA ARG A 58 6.73 -9.11 14.24
C ARG A 58 5.56 -8.20 14.60
N TRP A 59 5.43 -7.79 15.87
CA TRP A 59 4.36 -6.90 16.32
C TRP A 59 4.63 -5.45 15.94
N LYS A 60 5.89 -5.04 15.99
CA LYS A 60 6.32 -3.70 15.57
C LYS A 60 6.02 -3.48 14.08
N ASP A 61 6.48 -4.39 13.22
CA ASP A 61 6.25 -4.37 11.77
C ASP A 61 4.75 -4.34 11.44
N GLN A 62 3.97 -5.22 12.08
CA GLN A 62 2.52 -5.27 11.88
C GLN A 62 1.83 -3.96 12.30
N THR A 63 2.31 -3.31 13.36
CA THR A 63 1.71 -2.06 13.84
C THR A 63 2.06 -0.88 12.93
N TYR A 64 3.31 -0.79 12.46
CA TYR A 64 3.69 0.20 11.45
C TYR A 64 2.88 0.05 10.16
N ARG A 65 2.63 -1.18 9.70
CA ARG A 65 1.76 -1.44 8.55
C ARG A 65 0.36 -0.85 8.73
N GLU A 66 -0.27 -1.08 9.87
CA GLU A 66 -1.62 -0.54 10.13
C GLU A 66 -1.62 0.98 10.31
N LEU A 67 -0.60 1.53 10.96
CA LEU A 67 -0.43 2.98 11.07
C LEU A 67 -0.27 3.64 9.70
N ALA A 68 0.52 3.06 8.80
CA ALA A 68 0.69 3.58 7.44
C ALA A 68 -0.64 3.69 6.70
N LYS A 69 -1.50 2.68 6.78
CA LYS A 69 -2.86 2.71 6.19
C LYS A 69 -3.71 3.86 6.75
N LEU A 70 -3.64 4.12 8.06
CA LEU A 70 -4.38 5.21 8.69
C LEU A 70 -3.87 6.58 8.24
N LEU A 71 -2.55 6.75 8.17
CA LEU A 71 -1.91 7.98 7.67
C LEU A 71 -2.29 8.25 6.21
N THR A 72 -2.29 7.23 5.34
CA THR A 72 -2.77 7.37 3.95
C THR A 72 -4.23 7.82 3.88
N LYS A 73 -5.13 7.25 4.71
CA LYS A 73 -6.53 7.68 4.79
C LYS A 73 -6.71 9.08 5.38
N LYS A 74 -5.68 9.61 6.04
CA LYS A 74 -5.62 10.97 6.57
C LYS A 74 -4.98 11.98 5.61
N HIS A 75 -4.66 11.57 4.39
CA HIS A 75 -3.94 12.39 3.42
C HIS A 75 -2.49 12.72 3.82
N GLU A 76 -1.87 11.87 4.66
CA GLU A 76 -0.48 11.97 5.12
C GLU A 76 0.39 10.87 4.49
N SER A 77 0.23 10.62 3.18
CA SER A 77 0.89 9.50 2.48
C SER A 77 2.41 9.54 2.51
N GLU A 78 3.03 10.72 2.43
CA GLU A 78 4.50 10.81 2.55
C GLU A 78 5.00 10.28 3.90
N GLU A 79 4.26 10.55 4.98
CA GLU A 79 4.62 10.04 6.31
C GLU A 79 4.29 8.55 6.44
N ALA A 80 3.22 8.08 5.82
CA ALA A 80 2.89 6.66 5.73
C ALA A 80 4.00 5.85 5.04
N ILE A 81 4.52 6.35 3.93
CA ILE A 81 5.55 5.67 3.11
C ILE A 81 6.87 5.56 3.87
N LYS A 82 7.30 6.60 4.59
CA LYS A 82 8.50 6.54 5.46
C LYS A 82 8.44 5.43 6.51
N LEU A 83 7.25 4.93 6.88
CA LEU A 83 7.16 3.82 7.83
C LEU A 83 7.65 2.50 7.23
N ILE A 84 7.68 2.35 5.90
CA ILE A 84 8.17 1.13 5.24
C ILE A 84 9.65 0.88 5.59
N SER A 85 10.46 1.94 5.67
CA SER A 85 11.87 1.82 6.04
C SER A 85 12.10 1.41 7.51
N LEU A 86 11.06 1.50 8.36
CA LEU A 86 11.11 1.10 9.77
C LEU A 86 10.72 -0.37 9.99
N ILE A 87 10.27 -1.05 8.93
CA ILE A 87 9.84 -2.45 8.96
C ILE A 87 11.01 -3.36 8.60
N GLU A 88 11.26 -4.38 9.41
CA GLU A 88 12.39 -5.30 9.19
C GLU A 88 12.04 -6.44 8.24
N ASN A 89 10.86 -7.04 8.40
CA ASN A 89 10.45 -8.20 7.62
C ASN A 89 10.05 -7.80 6.18
N PRO A 90 10.69 -8.37 5.14
CA PRO A 90 10.44 -7.96 3.75
C PRO A 90 9.02 -8.28 3.27
N ASP A 91 8.41 -9.38 3.73
CA ASP A 91 7.01 -9.68 3.41
C ASP A 91 6.08 -8.63 4.02
N THR A 92 6.42 -8.11 5.20
CA THR A 92 5.64 -7.06 5.84
C THR A 92 5.85 -5.70 5.17
N LYS A 93 7.02 -5.41 4.60
CA LYS A 93 7.20 -4.26 3.69
C LYS A 93 6.27 -4.36 2.49
N ALA A 94 6.27 -5.50 1.79
CA ALA A 94 5.38 -5.73 0.65
C ALA A 94 3.88 -5.63 1.03
N MET A 95 3.48 -6.18 2.19
CA MET A 95 2.13 -6.01 2.71
C MET A 95 1.79 -4.57 3.10
N THR A 96 2.77 -3.75 3.47
CA THR A 96 2.59 -2.33 3.80
C THR A 96 2.41 -1.50 2.54
N ILE A 97 3.22 -1.76 1.51
CA ILE A 97 3.04 -1.20 0.17
C ILE A 97 1.62 -1.48 -0.35
N ARG A 98 1.14 -2.73 -0.23
CA ARG A 98 -0.26 -3.09 -0.53
C ARG A 98 -1.25 -2.25 0.27
N GLY A 99 -1.03 -2.13 1.57
CA GLY A 99 -1.92 -1.41 2.47
C GLY A 99 -2.06 0.08 2.10
N ILE A 100 -0.92 0.74 1.85
CA ILE A 100 -0.87 2.14 1.42
C ILE A 100 -1.51 2.29 0.04
N GLY A 101 -1.12 1.46 -0.94
CA GLY A 101 -1.67 1.53 -2.30
C GLY A 101 -3.18 1.39 -2.34
N MET A 102 -3.74 0.39 -1.65
CA MET A 102 -5.20 0.20 -1.58
C MET A 102 -5.88 1.34 -0.82
N ALA A 103 -5.28 1.84 0.27
CA ALA A 103 -5.82 3.00 0.98
C ALA A 103 -5.81 4.26 0.11
N ALA A 104 -4.79 4.46 -0.72
CA ALA A 104 -4.71 5.56 -1.67
C ALA A 104 -5.76 5.42 -2.79
N ALA A 105 -5.96 4.21 -3.33
CA ALA A 105 -6.98 3.92 -4.33
C ALA A 105 -8.41 4.17 -3.82
N GLU A 106 -8.68 3.88 -2.54
CA GLU A 106 -9.98 4.13 -1.89
C GLU A 106 -10.20 5.59 -1.48
N SER A 107 -9.15 6.41 -1.41
CA SER A 107 -9.21 7.78 -0.90
C SER A 107 -9.43 8.78 -2.04
N ASP A 108 -10.01 9.93 -1.71
CA ASP A 108 -10.31 11.02 -2.65
C ASP A 108 -9.07 11.87 -2.96
N TYR A 109 -7.97 11.23 -3.37
CA TYR A 109 -6.81 11.93 -3.92
C TYR A 109 -7.11 12.38 -5.35
N ASP A 110 -6.61 13.56 -5.74
CA ASP A 110 -6.54 13.90 -7.16
C ASP A 110 -5.61 12.92 -7.91
N PRO A 111 -5.78 12.76 -9.24
CA PRO A 111 -5.01 11.80 -10.02
C PRO A 111 -3.49 11.97 -9.90
N ASP A 112 -2.99 13.21 -9.97
CA ASP A 112 -1.54 13.49 -9.95
C ASP A 112 -0.92 13.13 -8.59
N THR A 113 -1.60 13.46 -7.48
CA THR A 113 -1.15 13.05 -6.14
C THR A 113 -1.15 11.53 -6.01
N ARG A 114 -2.16 10.85 -6.57
CA ARG A 114 -2.26 9.39 -6.50
C ARG A 114 -1.18 8.69 -7.31
N GLU A 115 -0.90 9.18 -8.51
CA GLU A 115 0.22 8.74 -9.35
C GLU A 115 1.55 8.88 -8.60
N THR A 116 1.77 10.05 -7.97
CA THR A 116 2.96 10.28 -7.14
C THR A 116 3.09 9.26 -6.01
N ILE A 117 1.99 8.90 -5.34
CA ILE A 117 2.01 7.86 -4.29
C ILE A 117 2.44 6.52 -4.88
N PHE A 118 1.94 6.11 -6.04
CA PHE A 118 2.32 4.84 -6.66
C PHE A 118 3.79 4.82 -7.11
N ILE A 119 4.32 5.95 -7.62
CA ILE A 119 5.74 6.09 -7.93
C ILE A 119 6.58 5.91 -6.66
N MET A 120 6.24 6.59 -5.57
CA MET A 120 6.97 6.44 -4.31
C MET A 120 6.87 5.02 -3.72
N LEU A 121 5.73 4.35 -3.87
CA LEU A 121 5.57 2.96 -3.47
C LEU A 121 6.41 2.01 -4.31
N ARG A 122 6.58 2.31 -5.60
CA ARG A 122 7.48 1.57 -6.50
C ARG A 122 8.93 1.75 -6.07
N ASP A 123 9.35 2.97 -5.78
CA ASP A 123 10.70 3.25 -5.26
C ASP A 123 10.99 2.43 -3.98
N GLU A 124 10.06 2.43 -3.01
CA GLU A 124 10.22 1.62 -1.79
C GLU A 124 10.17 0.11 -2.03
N ALA A 125 9.49 -0.36 -3.08
CA ALA A 125 9.52 -1.76 -3.47
C ALA A 125 10.92 -2.16 -3.98
N GLU A 126 11.56 -1.29 -4.77
CA GLU A 126 12.90 -1.52 -5.32
C GLU A 126 13.98 -1.64 -4.24
N ASP A 127 13.75 -1.07 -3.05
CA ASP A 127 14.59 -1.23 -1.86
C ASP A 127 14.39 -2.56 -1.10
N ILE A 128 13.48 -3.44 -1.55
CA ILE A 128 13.27 -4.77 -0.96
C ILE A 128 14.26 -5.78 -1.57
N GLU A 129 15.34 -6.10 -0.84
CA GLU A 129 16.37 -7.05 -1.29
C GLU A 129 15.84 -8.50 -1.46
N HIS A 130 14.81 -8.90 -0.72
CA HIS A 130 14.26 -10.26 -0.82
C HIS A 130 13.37 -10.38 -2.07
N GLU A 131 13.91 -10.98 -3.13
CA GLU A 131 13.29 -11.06 -4.46
C GLU A 131 11.80 -11.51 -4.45
N PRO A 132 11.39 -12.56 -3.70
CA PRO A 132 9.98 -12.92 -3.65
C PRO A 132 9.08 -11.81 -3.10
N SER A 133 9.52 -11.12 -2.05
CA SER A 133 8.74 -10.03 -1.45
C SER A 133 8.71 -8.80 -2.37
N TYR A 134 9.80 -8.49 -3.07
CA TYR A 134 9.85 -7.46 -4.10
C TYR A 134 8.83 -7.73 -5.22
N ALA A 135 8.87 -8.92 -5.83
CA ALA A 135 7.95 -9.27 -6.89
C ALA A 135 6.47 -9.29 -6.43
N ILE A 136 6.22 -9.69 -5.17
CA ILE A 136 4.90 -9.59 -4.55
C ILE A 136 4.48 -8.13 -4.36
N ALA A 137 5.39 -7.23 -3.95
CA ALA A 137 5.10 -5.81 -3.80
C ALA A 137 4.68 -5.19 -5.14
N LEU A 138 5.37 -5.50 -6.24
CA LEU A 138 4.98 -5.05 -7.58
C LEU A 138 3.59 -5.55 -7.98
N THR A 139 3.26 -6.81 -7.66
CA THR A 139 1.89 -7.35 -7.89
C THR A 139 0.85 -6.51 -7.14
N TYR A 140 1.14 -6.13 -5.91
CA TYR A 140 0.23 -5.31 -5.10
C TYR A 140 0.12 -3.86 -5.58
N ILE A 141 1.18 -3.28 -6.12
CA ILE A 141 1.14 -1.95 -6.73
C ILE A 141 0.26 -1.97 -7.97
N ALA A 142 0.47 -2.91 -8.90
CA ALA A 142 -0.35 -3.05 -10.09
C ALA A 142 -1.84 -3.25 -9.75
N MET A 143 -2.13 -4.11 -8.76
CA MET A 143 -3.49 -4.30 -8.25
C MET A 143 -4.10 -2.99 -7.72
N ALA A 144 -3.36 -2.23 -6.92
CA ALA A 144 -3.84 -0.97 -6.35
C ALA A 144 -4.04 0.12 -7.42
N GLN A 145 -3.17 0.19 -8.43
CA GLN A 145 -3.33 1.07 -9.59
C GLN A 145 -4.60 0.73 -10.36
N ALA A 146 -4.86 -0.56 -10.64
CA ALA A 146 -6.09 -1.00 -11.27
C ALA A 146 -7.33 -0.64 -10.43
N PHE A 147 -7.27 -0.72 -9.09
CA PHE A 147 -8.36 -0.26 -8.21
C PHE A 147 -8.58 1.25 -8.29
N ALA A 148 -7.50 2.02 -8.41
CA ALA A 148 -7.53 3.46 -8.56
C ALA A 148 -8.01 3.94 -9.95
N GLY A 149 -8.17 3.01 -10.90
CA GLY A 149 -8.44 3.31 -12.30
C GLY A 149 -7.24 3.82 -13.10
N ASP A 150 -6.02 3.61 -12.57
CA ASP A 150 -4.76 3.80 -13.28
C ASP A 150 -4.41 2.51 -14.03
N ASP A 151 -5.09 2.28 -15.16
CA ASP A 151 -4.94 1.05 -15.95
C ASP A 151 -3.62 0.98 -16.72
N GLU A 152 -3.11 2.13 -17.16
CA GLU A 152 -1.80 2.23 -17.80
C GLU A 152 -0.68 1.95 -16.80
N GLY A 153 -0.71 2.58 -15.62
CA GLY A 153 0.27 2.31 -14.58
C GLY A 153 0.24 0.87 -14.06
N ALA A 154 -0.95 0.26 -13.94
CA ALA A 154 -1.07 -1.15 -13.58
C ALA A 154 -0.40 -2.07 -14.61
N MET A 155 -0.58 -1.76 -15.90
CA MET A 155 0.03 -2.49 -17.01
C MET A 155 1.55 -2.34 -17.01
N ASP A 156 2.05 -1.11 -16.85
CA ASP A 156 3.48 -0.81 -16.82
C ASP A 156 4.17 -1.50 -15.64
N THR A 157 3.61 -1.39 -14.43
CA THR A 157 4.14 -2.06 -13.24
C THR A 157 4.21 -3.58 -13.43
N ALA A 158 3.16 -4.20 -13.99
CA ALA A 158 3.16 -5.63 -14.25
C ALA A 158 4.20 -6.01 -15.33
N SER A 159 4.37 -5.20 -16.37
CA SER A 159 5.29 -5.48 -17.47
C SER A 159 6.76 -5.54 -17.04
N ASP A 160 7.14 -4.78 -16.01
CA ASP A 160 8.49 -4.76 -15.44
C ASP A 160 8.81 -5.98 -14.57
N MET A 161 7.81 -6.81 -14.23
CA MET A 161 8.01 -7.93 -13.32
C MET A 161 8.79 -9.07 -13.99
N GLU A 162 9.95 -9.43 -13.43
CA GLU A 162 10.79 -10.51 -13.96
C GLU A 162 10.18 -11.91 -13.73
N ASN A 163 9.45 -12.11 -12.62
CA ASN A 163 8.83 -13.40 -12.33
C ASN A 163 7.56 -13.60 -13.18
N ASP A 164 7.65 -14.46 -14.20
CA ASP A 164 6.56 -14.72 -15.14
C ASP A 164 5.23 -15.14 -14.48
N ALA A 165 5.28 -15.97 -13.43
CA ALA A 165 4.06 -16.43 -12.77
C ALA A 165 3.36 -15.29 -12.02
N LEU A 166 4.13 -14.43 -11.34
CA LEU A 166 3.61 -13.27 -10.66
C LEU A 166 3.18 -12.17 -11.65
N ARG A 167 3.91 -11.96 -12.75
CA ARG A 167 3.54 -11.04 -13.83
C ARG A 167 2.19 -11.41 -14.44
N ASN A 168 2.02 -12.67 -14.82
CA ASN A 168 0.75 -13.19 -15.34
C ASN A 168 -0.39 -13.07 -14.31
N LYS A 169 -0.07 -13.21 -13.02
CA LYS A 169 -1.03 -13.00 -11.93
C LYS A 169 -1.44 -11.52 -11.81
N ALA A 170 -0.48 -10.59 -11.85
CA ALA A 170 -0.74 -9.15 -11.78
C ALA A 170 -1.66 -8.67 -12.92
N TYR A 171 -1.40 -9.12 -14.16
CA TYR A 171 -2.29 -8.86 -15.28
C TYR A 171 -3.69 -9.46 -15.09
N GLY A 172 -3.77 -10.70 -14.60
CA GLY A 172 -5.05 -11.36 -14.34
C GLY A 172 -5.88 -10.66 -13.25
N GLU A 173 -5.25 -10.25 -12.14
CA GLU A 173 -5.90 -9.50 -11.06
C GLU A 173 -6.32 -8.09 -11.52
N SER A 174 -5.49 -7.41 -12.32
CA SER A 174 -5.86 -6.12 -12.93
C SER A 174 -7.09 -6.23 -13.83
N ALA A 175 -7.12 -7.27 -14.67
CA ALA A 175 -8.28 -7.57 -15.53
C ALA A 175 -9.57 -7.86 -14.76
N GLU A 176 -9.45 -8.55 -13.62
CA GLU A 176 -10.57 -8.80 -12.71
C GLU A 176 -11.16 -7.47 -12.21
N ILE A 177 -10.31 -6.57 -11.71
CA ILE A 177 -10.70 -5.26 -11.16
C ILE A 177 -11.29 -4.35 -12.24
N GLN A 178 -10.69 -4.33 -13.44
CA GLN A 178 -11.20 -3.59 -14.60
C GLN A 178 -12.60 -4.08 -15.00
N ALA A 179 -12.82 -5.40 -15.02
CA ALA A 179 -14.13 -5.98 -15.29
C ALA A 179 -15.15 -5.65 -14.18
N GLU A 180 -14.74 -5.62 -12.91
CA GLU A 180 -15.59 -5.18 -11.80
C GLU A 180 -16.01 -3.70 -11.93
N ARG A 181 -15.17 -2.86 -12.55
CA ARG A 181 -15.51 -1.48 -12.94
C ARG A 181 -16.38 -1.39 -14.19
N GLY A 182 -16.59 -2.50 -14.89
CA GLY A 182 -17.37 -2.58 -16.13
C GLY A 182 -16.57 -2.26 -17.40
N ASP A 183 -15.25 -2.13 -17.30
CA ASP A 183 -14.37 -1.78 -18.41
C ASP A 183 -13.85 -3.05 -19.10
N ILE A 184 -14.52 -3.44 -20.18
CA ILE A 184 -14.13 -4.61 -20.98
C ILE A 184 -12.84 -4.36 -21.77
N ASP A 185 -12.61 -3.14 -22.24
CA ASP A 185 -11.47 -2.86 -23.12
C ASP A 185 -10.17 -2.95 -22.31
N ALA A 186 -10.14 -2.35 -21.11
CA ALA A 186 -9.03 -2.47 -20.18
C ALA A 186 -8.81 -3.93 -19.74
N ALA A 187 -9.89 -4.63 -19.33
CA ALA A 187 -9.80 -6.02 -18.91
C ALA A 187 -9.22 -6.94 -20.00
N MET A 188 -9.66 -6.77 -21.25
CA MET A 188 -9.16 -7.56 -22.38
C MET A 188 -7.70 -7.20 -22.71
N ALA A 189 -7.30 -5.94 -22.57
CA ALA A 189 -5.91 -5.52 -22.76
C ALA A 189 -4.97 -6.17 -21.74
N SER A 190 -5.32 -6.15 -20.45
CA SER A 190 -4.54 -6.83 -19.41
C SER A 190 -4.50 -8.35 -19.63
N ILE A 191 -5.61 -8.99 -20.02
CA ILE A 191 -5.60 -10.43 -20.32
C ILE A 191 -4.72 -10.76 -21.54
N ALA A 192 -4.72 -9.91 -22.56
CA ALA A 192 -3.90 -10.11 -23.76
C ALA A 192 -2.40 -10.08 -23.47
N ALA A 193 -1.98 -9.41 -22.39
CA ALA A 193 -0.60 -9.37 -21.91
C ALA A 193 -0.15 -10.64 -21.17
N ILE A 194 -1.07 -11.56 -20.88
CA ILE A 194 -0.76 -12.82 -20.20
C ILE A 194 -0.15 -13.82 -21.18
N ASP A 195 1.14 -14.10 -21.00
CA ASP A 195 1.91 -15.02 -21.83
C ASP A 195 1.49 -16.49 -21.64
N SER A 196 1.04 -16.85 -20.43
CA SER A 196 0.67 -18.23 -20.10
C SER A 196 -0.79 -18.54 -20.46
N ASP A 197 -1.01 -19.52 -21.35
CA ASP A 197 -2.35 -19.96 -21.74
C ASP A 197 -3.21 -20.36 -20.52
N ALA A 198 -2.63 -21.01 -19.52
CA ALA A 198 -3.36 -21.43 -18.33
C ALA A 198 -3.89 -20.23 -17.52
N PHE A 199 -3.05 -19.20 -17.33
CA PHE A 199 -3.47 -17.95 -16.68
C PHE A 199 -4.45 -17.18 -17.54
N ARG A 200 -4.22 -17.11 -18.86
CA ARG A 200 -5.05 -16.36 -19.81
C ARG A 200 -6.47 -16.94 -19.88
N ASN A 201 -6.59 -18.26 -20.00
CA ASN A 201 -7.88 -18.95 -19.96
C ASN A 201 -8.61 -18.74 -18.61
N LYS A 202 -7.87 -18.78 -17.48
CA LYS A 202 -8.43 -18.51 -16.16
C LYS A 202 -8.96 -17.07 -16.06
N ALA A 203 -8.20 -16.09 -16.52
CA ALA A 203 -8.57 -14.68 -16.45
C ALA A 203 -9.81 -14.38 -17.32
N TYR A 204 -9.85 -14.87 -18.57
CA TYR A 204 -11.06 -14.76 -19.41
C TYR A 204 -12.30 -15.39 -18.77
N ARG A 205 -12.16 -16.54 -18.09
CA ARG A 205 -13.27 -17.18 -17.38
C ARG A 205 -13.78 -16.32 -16.23
N ILE A 206 -12.87 -15.74 -15.44
CA ILE A 206 -13.22 -14.86 -14.30
C ILE A 206 -13.93 -13.60 -14.83
N VAL A 207 -13.33 -12.92 -15.80
CA VAL A 207 -13.89 -11.70 -16.41
C VAL A 207 -15.25 -11.97 -17.06
N SER A 208 -15.40 -13.09 -17.78
CA SER A 208 -16.70 -13.51 -18.33
C SER A 208 -17.76 -13.68 -17.24
N LYS A 209 -17.40 -14.33 -16.12
CA LYS A 209 -18.29 -14.52 -14.98
C LYS A 209 -18.72 -13.18 -14.37
N ILE A 210 -17.78 -12.26 -14.15
CA ILE A 210 -18.05 -10.93 -13.60
C ILE A 210 -19.04 -10.17 -14.46
N PHE A 211 -18.84 -10.15 -15.79
CA PHE A 211 -19.77 -9.51 -16.70
C PHE A 211 -21.15 -10.19 -16.71
N ALA A 212 -21.21 -11.52 -16.64
CA ALA A 212 -22.48 -12.25 -16.55
C ALA A 212 -23.23 -11.92 -15.25
N ASP A 213 -22.52 -11.82 -14.12
CA ASP A 213 -23.11 -11.48 -12.82
C ASP A 213 -23.74 -10.07 -12.80
N ARG A 214 -23.18 -9.16 -13.62
CA ARG A 214 -23.64 -7.79 -13.81
C ARG A 214 -24.62 -7.63 -14.98
N ASP A 215 -25.13 -8.74 -15.51
CA ASP A 215 -26.05 -8.79 -16.67
C ASP A 215 -25.48 -8.12 -17.95
N GLN A 216 -24.16 -7.96 -18.05
CA GLN A 216 -23.43 -7.47 -19.23
C GLN A 216 -23.13 -8.64 -20.17
N PHE A 217 -24.18 -9.28 -20.70
CA PHE A 217 -24.08 -10.57 -21.40
C PHE A 217 -23.24 -10.54 -22.67
N ASP A 218 -23.21 -9.43 -23.41
CA ASP A 218 -22.37 -9.29 -24.60
C ASP A 218 -20.88 -9.29 -24.24
N ASN A 219 -20.48 -8.58 -23.18
CA ASN A 219 -19.11 -8.60 -22.67
C ASN A 219 -18.75 -9.98 -22.13
N ALA A 220 -19.67 -10.60 -21.38
CA ALA A 220 -19.49 -11.96 -20.87
C ALA A 220 -19.27 -12.98 -21.99
N LEU A 221 -20.04 -12.87 -23.08
CA LEU A 221 -19.91 -13.71 -24.27
C LEU A 221 -18.58 -13.46 -24.99
N ALA A 222 -18.18 -12.20 -25.16
CA ALA A 222 -16.90 -11.85 -25.77
C ALA A 222 -15.73 -12.48 -25.02
N SER A 223 -15.69 -12.33 -23.69
CA SER A 223 -14.66 -12.95 -22.84
C SER A 223 -14.72 -14.47 -22.88
N ALA A 224 -15.91 -15.08 -22.84
CA ALA A 224 -16.07 -16.53 -22.95
C ALA A 224 -15.49 -17.07 -24.25
N MET A 225 -15.79 -16.41 -25.37
CA MET A 225 -15.35 -16.84 -26.71
C MET A 225 -13.84 -16.69 -26.92
N ALA A 226 -13.18 -15.80 -26.17
CA ALA A 226 -11.73 -15.64 -26.18
C ALA A 226 -10.96 -16.76 -25.44
N ILE A 227 -11.64 -17.57 -24.61
CA ILE A 227 -11.04 -18.72 -23.91
C ILE A 227 -10.64 -19.79 -24.93
N GLU A 228 -9.35 -20.07 -25.12
CA GLU A 228 -8.85 -21.09 -26.06
C GLU A 228 -9.19 -22.52 -25.64
N ASN A 229 -9.15 -22.81 -24.33
CA ASN A 229 -9.47 -24.14 -23.80
C ASN A 229 -10.97 -24.43 -23.92
N SER A 230 -11.35 -25.38 -24.78
CA SER A 230 -12.75 -25.69 -25.08
C SER A 230 -13.60 -26.09 -23.87
N TYR A 231 -13.01 -26.74 -22.87
CA TYR A 231 -13.72 -27.12 -21.64
C TYR A 231 -13.99 -25.88 -20.77
N GLN A 232 -12.99 -25.02 -20.58
CA GLN A 232 -13.20 -23.77 -19.83
C GLN A 232 -14.17 -22.83 -20.56
N ARG A 233 -14.12 -22.79 -21.90
CA ARG A 233 -15.07 -22.05 -22.73
C ARG A 233 -16.49 -22.54 -22.53
N SER A 234 -16.72 -23.85 -22.57
CA SER A 234 -18.07 -24.40 -22.39
C SER A 234 -18.62 -24.14 -20.98
N GLN A 235 -17.78 -24.20 -19.95
CA GLN A 235 -18.17 -23.84 -18.57
C GLN A 235 -18.58 -22.38 -18.45
N SER A 236 -17.81 -21.47 -19.07
CA SER A 236 -18.12 -20.04 -19.09
C SER A 236 -19.42 -19.74 -19.85
N LEU A 237 -19.64 -20.36 -21.01
CA LEU A 237 -20.91 -20.25 -21.77
C LEU A 237 -22.11 -20.84 -21.01
N LEU A 238 -21.90 -21.96 -20.30
CA LEU A 238 -22.93 -22.57 -19.45
C LEU A 238 -23.33 -21.61 -18.32
N TYR A 239 -22.36 -21.00 -17.64
CA TYR A 239 -22.62 -20.02 -16.59
C TYR A 239 -23.40 -18.82 -17.11
N LEU A 240 -22.97 -18.25 -18.25
CA LEU A 240 -23.64 -17.15 -18.93
C LEU A 240 -25.10 -17.50 -19.27
N LEU A 241 -25.37 -18.70 -19.78
CA LEU A 241 -26.71 -19.13 -20.14
C LEU A 241 -27.57 -19.41 -18.91
N ALA A 242 -27.02 -20.06 -17.88
CA ALA A 242 -27.71 -20.31 -16.63
C ALA A 242 -28.12 -18.99 -15.94
N ARG A 243 -27.26 -17.97 -15.98
CA ARG A 243 -27.55 -16.64 -15.43
C ARG A 243 -28.71 -15.93 -16.12
N GLN A 244 -29.01 -16.28 -17.38
CA GLN A 244 -30.15 -15.77 -18.15
C GLN A 244 -31.43 -16.59 -17.98
N ILE A 245 -31.33 -17.92 -17.85
CA ILE A 245 -32.50 -18.83 -17.83
C ILE A 245 -33.01 -19.06 -16.40
N SER A 246 -32.11 -19.32 -15.45
CA SER A 246 -32.45 -19.67 -14.07
C SER A 246 -31.50 -18.98 -13.07
N PRO A 247 -31.54 -17.64 -12.95
CA PRO A 247 -30.64 -16.88 -12.10
C PRO A 247 -30.68 -17.30 -10.62
N GLU A 248 -31.83 -17.78 -10.13
CA GLU A 248 -32.00 -18.28 -8.74
C GLU A 248 -31.25 -19.60 -8.47
N GLU A 249 -30.93 -20.36 -9.52
CA GLU A 249 -30.24 -21.66 -9.42
C GLU A 249 -28.73 -21.55 -9.62
N VAL A 250 -28.22 -20.37 -10.00
CA VAL A 250 -26.78 -20.12 -10.18
C VAL A 250 -26.11 -19.98 -8.81
N THR A 251 -26.04 -21.06 -8.04
CA THR A 251 -25.30 -21.11 -6.78
C THR A 251 -23.82 -21.26 -7.08
N VAL A 252 -23.06 -20.14 -7.06
CA VAL A 252 -21.57 -20.07 -7.01
C VAL A 252 -20.85 -21.30 -7.58
N VAL A 253 -21.18 -21.70 -8.81
CA VAL A 253 -20.53 -22.82 -9.48
C VAL A 253 -19.23 -22.25 -10.04
N GLY A 254 -18.16 -22.24 -9.25
CA GLY A 254 -16.86 -21.77 -9.76
C GLY A 254 -15.78 -21.41 -8.76
N ASN A 255 -15.79 -21.94 -7.53
CA ASN A 255 -14.70 -21.73 -6.56
C ASN A 255 -13.67 -22.88 -6.50
N ASP A 256 -13.62 -23.75 -7.52
CA ASP A 256 -12.55 -24.74 -7.69
C ASP A 256 -11.63 -24.37 -8.87
#